data_AF-A0A819X6G1-F1
#
_entry.id   AF-A0A819X6G1-F1
#
_cell.length_a   1.000
_cell.length_b   1.000
_cell.length_c   1.000
_cell.angle_alpha   90.00
_cell.angle_beta   90.00
_cell.angle_gamma   90.00
#
_symmetry.space_group_name_H-M   'P 1'
#
loop_
_entity.id
_entity.type
_entity.pdbx_description
1 polymer ?
#
loop_
_entity_poly.entity_id
_entity_poly.type
_entity_poly.pdbx_seq_one_letter_code
_entity_poly.pdbx_strand_id
1 'polypeptide(L)'
;MSGISKENYLSPIIPPDVKVKDIRLVEATNESLKDIGYLITSPDDVTVQNGKFDIVPWPTKGWRALDPNTGNEAGTTEGLMEIYWEEDRLYGKNHAIATDSNHYLLGYGNFPSHSTSLSNSNISEPSDISSVFIWSSDYHPDGGQLFFPTNGKPFISTLAPAVGDDITPDHFTAFYVGEGYGLYIYPGVWHNSVYIHPSHSPVSLFGRQGRIHARISVDWVKEFNTLLRVPLVFEPNK
;
A
#
# COMPACT_ATOMS: atom_id res chain seq x y z
N MET A 1 -17.74 -12.32 2.39
CA MET A 1 -16.36 -12.68 1.97
C MET A 1 -15.50 -12.80 3.23
N SER A 2 -14.47 -13.66 3.22
CA SER A 2 -13.50 -13.75 4.31
C SER A 2 -12.30 -12.85 4.01
N GLY A 3 -11.67 -12.26 5.03
CA GLY A 3 -10.41 -11.54 4.85
C GLY A 3 -9.29 -12.42 4.29
N ILE A 4 -8.21 -11.78 3.86
CA ILE A 4 -7.03 -12.46 3.31
C ILE A 4 -6.20 -13.08 4.45
N SER A 5 -5.92 -14.39 4.36
CA SER A 5 -5.08 -15.09 5.33
C SER A 5 -3.60 -14.78 5.14
N LYS A 6 -2.77 -15.03 6.17
CA LYS A 6 -1.31 -14.88 6.10
C LYS A 6 -0.71 -15.68 4.94
N GLU A 7 -1.15 -16.92 4.76
CA GLU A 7 -0.66 -17.82 3.71
C GLU A 7 -0.96 -17.23 2.32
N ASN A 8 -2.17 -16.68 2.14
CA ASN A 8 -2.55 -16.01 0.90
C ASN A 8 -1.77 -14.71 0.68
N TYR A 9 -1.40 -13.99 1.74
CA TYR A 9 -0.52 -12.81 1.64
C TYR A 9 0.89 -13.14 1.14
N LEU A 10 1.37 -14.37 1.35
CA LEU A 10 2.69 -14.82 0.91
C LEU A 10 2.64 -15.55 -0.44
N SER A 11 1.50 -16.15 -0.76
CA SER A 11 1.35 -17.00 -1.93
C SER A 11 -0.08 -16.94 -2.49
N PRO A 12 -0.49 -15.81 -3.09
CA PRO A 12 -1.82 -15.67 -3.67
C PRO A 12 -1.98 -16.63 -4.86
N ILE A 13 -3.21 -17.10 -5.06
CA ILE A 13 -3.55 -17.96 -6.19
C ILE A 13 -3.92 -17.08 -7.37
N ILE A 14 -3.12 -17.15 -8.45
CA ILE A 14 -3.34 -16.37 -9.67
C ILE A 14 -3.74 -17.29 -10.83
N PRO A 15 -4.99 -17.23 -11.31
CA PRO A 15 -5.44 -18.00 -12.47
C PRO A 15 -4.72 -17.59 -13.76
N PRO A 16 -4.49 -18.52 -14.72
CA PRO A 16 -3.86 -18.19 -16.00
C PRO A 16 -4.65 -17.21 -16.88
N ASP A 17 -5.96 -17.15 -16.71
CA ASP A 17 -6.89 -16.29 -17.47
C ASP A 17 -7.21 -14.97 -16.75
N VAL A 18 -6.44 -14.61 -15.71
CA VAL A 18 -6.61 -13.35 -14.99
C VAL A 18 -6.37 -12.17 -15.94
N LYS A 19 -7.27 -11.19 -15.88
CA LYS A 19 -7.14 -9.97 -16.67
C LYS A 19 -6.09 -9.05 -16.06
N VAL A 20 -5.55 -8.16 -16.87
CA VAL A 20 -4.68 -7.08 -16.40
C VAL A 20 -5.36 -5.75 -16.63
N LYS A 21 -5.44 -4.93 -15.58
CA LYS A 21 -5.86 -3.53 -15.66
C LYS A 21 -4.64 -2.64 -15.49
N ASP A 22 -4.40 -1.79 -16.48
CA ASP A 22 -3.37 -0.76 -16.37
C ASP A 22 -3.80 0.37 -15.45
N ILE A 23 -2.94 0.68 -14.48
CA ILE A 23 -3.11 1.80 -13.56
C ILE A 23 -2.31 2.99 -14.06
N ARG A 24 -2.96 4.14 -14.14
CA ARG A 24 -2.29 5.39 -14.49
C ARG A 24 -1.33 5.80 -13.37
N LEU A 25 -0.10 6.13 -13.74
CA LEU A 25 0.88 6.77 -12.87
C LEU A 25 0.82 8.29 -13.04
N VAL A 26 0.74 9.03 -11.93
CA VAL A 26 0.81 10.49 -11.88
C VAL A 26 1.83 10.94 -10.84
N GLU A 27 2.31 12.17 -10.95
CA GLU A 27 3.13 12.78 -9.89
C GLU A 27 2.28 12.98 -8.63
N ALA A 28 2.83 12.64 -7.47
CA ALA A 28 2.25 13.00 -6.19
C ALA A 28 2.50 14.49 -5.93
N THR A 29 1.43 15.25 -5.77
CA THR A 29 1.42 16.63 -5.29
C THR A 29 0.28 16.77 -4.29
N ASN A 30 0.28 17.82 -3.47
CA ASN A 30 -0.85 18.06 -2.56
C ASN A 30 -2.17 18.30 -3.31
N GLU A 31 -2.12 18.74 -4.58
CA GLU A 31 -3.32 18.87 -5.42
C GLU A 31 -3.78 17.51 -5.94
N SER A 32 -2.88 16.66 -6.43
CA SER A 32 -3.26 15.33 -6.94
C SER A 32 -3.68 14.36 -5.84
N LEU A 33 -3.19 14.56 -4.62
CA LEU A 33 -3.53 13.77 -3.43
C LEU A 33 -4.72 14.34 -2.66
N LYS A 34 -5.33 15.42 -3.15
CA LYS A 34 -6.47 16.05 -2.49
C LYS A 34 -7.54 15.01 -2.16
N ASP A 35 -8.09 15.11 -0.96
CA ASP A 35 -9.13 14.22 -0.40
C ASP A 35 -8.68 12.78 -0.07
N ILE A 36 -7.45 12.38 -0.41
CA ILE A 36 -6.92 11.03 -0.12
C ILE A 36 -5.62 11.04 0.71
N GLY A 37 -4.92 12.16 0.78
CA GLY A 37 -3.71 12.31 1.57
C GLY A 37 -2.96 13.61 1.28
N TYR A 38 -1.69 13.67 1.65
CA TYR A 38 -0.78 14.76 1.30
C TYR A 38 0.69 14.35 1.45
N LEU A 39 1.59 15.10 0.81
CA LEU A 39 3.02 14.94 0.96
C LEU A 39 3.52 15.53 2.28
N ILE A 40 4.51 14.87 2.87
CA ILE A 40 5.19 15.30 4.09
C ILE A 40 6.69 15.41 3.84
N THR A 41 7.37 16.25 4.61
CA THR A 41 8.83 16.47 4.53
C THR A 41 9.59 15.89 5.71
N SER A 42 8.88 15.54 6.77
CA SER A 42 9.39 14.84 7.95
C SER A 42 8.27 13.95 8.52
N PRO A 43 8.59 12.78 9.09
CA PRO A 43 7.61 12.03 9.86
C PRO A 43 7.05 12.86 11.02
N ASP A 44 7.79 13.82 11.58
CA ASP A 44 7.30 14.67 12.68
C ASP A 44 6.30 15.75 12.24
N ASP A 45 6.10 15.92 10.92
CA ASP A 45 5.09 16.83 10.38
C ASP A 45 3.67 16.37 10.76
N VAL A 46 3.46 15.08 11.03
CA VAL A 46 2.15 14.47 11.26
C VAL A 46 2.19 13.51 12.46
N THR A 47 1.78 13.99 13.63
CA THR A 47 1.77 13.22 14.87
C THR A 47 0.45 13.39 15.63
N VAL A 48 0.20 12.53 16.62
CA VAL A 48 -0.95 12.71 17.52
C VAL A 48 -0.74 13.95 18.39
N GLN A 49 0.50 14.18 18.83
CA GLN A 49 0.88 15.28 19.72
C GLN A 49 0.70 16.65 19.06
N ASN A 50 0.96 16.77 17.75
CA ASN A 50 0.76 18.00 17.00
C ASN A 50 -0.67 18.12 16.41
N GLY A 51 -1.55 17.14 16.68
CA GLY A 51 -2.96 17.15 16.28
C GLY A 51 -3.21 16.95 14.79
N LYS A 52 -2.22 16.48 14.01
CA LYS A 52 -2.37 16.27 12.57
C LYS A 52 -2.53 14.81 12.15
N PHE A 53 -2.24 13.87 13.05
CA PHE A 53 -2.48 12.45 12.78
C PHE A 53 -3.94 12.09 13.09
N ASP A 54 -4.70 11.74 12.06
CA ASP A 54 -6.09 11.34 12.17
C ASP A 54 -6.24 9.95 12.82
N ILE A 55 -6.97 9.90 13.93
CA ILE A 55 -7.48 8.67 14.56
C ILE A 55 -8.99 8.74 14.54
N VAL A 56 -9.62 7.72 13.96
CA VAL A 56 -11.08 7.66 13.81
C VAL A 56 -11.70 7.22 15.14
N PRO A 57 -12.69 7.95 15.67
CA PRO A 57 -13.41 7.52 16.87
C PRO A 57 -14.07 6.15 16.68
N TRP A 58 -13.99 5.30 17.72
CA TRP A 58 -14.52 3.94 17.68
C TRP A 58 -16.01 3.90 17.27
N PRO A 59 -16.40 3.05 16.32
CA PRO A 59 -17.78 3.02 15.85
C PRO A 59 -18.73 2.49 16.93
N THR A 60 -19.90 3.13 17.07
CA THR A 60 -20.98 2.63 17.94
C THR A 60 -21.91 1.69 17.17
N LYS A 61 -22.52 0.71 17.86
CA LYS A 61 -23.40 -0.30 17.25
C LYS A 61 -24.86 0.13 17.10
N GLY A 62 -25.23 1.32 17.58
CA GLY A 62 -26.63 1.75 17.67
C GLY A 62 -26.76 3.23 18.00
N TRP A 63 -27.91 3.64 18.52
CA TRP A 63 -28.27 5.06 18.69
C TRP A 63 -27.51 5.81 19.79
N ARG A 64 -26.81 5.12 20.68
CA ARG A 64 -26.01 5.78 21.73
C ARG A 64 -24.73 6.33 21.11
N ALA A 65 -24.48 7.61 21.33
CA ALA A 65 -23.25 8.29 20.92
C ALA A 65 -22.10 7.99 21.89
N LEU A 66 -20.88 8.25 21.43
CA LEU A 66 -19.72 8.37 22.32
C LEU A 66 -19.87 9.60 23.20
N ASP A 67 -19.30 9.53 24.41
CA ASP A 67 -19.10 10.73 25.21
C ASP A 67 -18.13 11.67 24.47
N PRO A 68 -18.28 13.00 24.61
CA PRO A 68 -17.43 13.95 23.92
C PRO A 68 -15.93 13.68 24.14
N ASN A 69 -15.16 13.69 23.05
CA ASN A 69 -13.70 13.49 23.03
C ASN A 69 -13.21 12.11 23.52
N THR A 70 -14.03 11.06 23.37
CA THR A 70 -13.64 9.68 23.68
C THR A 70 -13.61 8.83 22.40
N GLY A 71 -12.94 7.68 22.45
CA GLY A 71 -12.96 6.66 21.40
C GLY A 71 -11.83 6.77 20.36
N ASN A 72 -10.90 7.71 20.52
CA ASN A 72 -9.74 7.90 19.66
C ASN A 72 -8.40 7.86 20.42
N GLU A 73 -8.39 7.37 21.65
CA GLU A 73 -7.20 7.42 22.53
C GLU A 73 -6.17 6.31 22.28
N ALA A 74 -6.43 5.38 21.36
CA ALA A 74 -5.52 4.25 21.10
C ALA A 74 -4.13 4.69 20.60
N GLY A 75 -4.02 5.90 20.04
CA GLY A 75 -2.76 6.43 19.52
C GLY A 75 -2.27 5.68 18.28
N THR A 76 -0.96 5.74 18.05
CA THR A 76 -0.30 5.15 16.89
C THR A 76 0.64 4.00 17.27
N THR A 77 0.98 3.16 16.30
CA THR A 77 2.15 2.29 16.33
C THR A 77 3.13 2.72 15.23
N GLU A 78 4.41 2.52 15.46
CA GLU A 78 5.50 2.97 14.60
C GLU A 78 6.52 1.86 14.39
N GLY A 79 7.18 1.87 13.24
CA GLY A 79 8.27 0.95 12.93
C GLY A 79 8.67 1.04 11.47
N LEU A 80 9.73 0.32 11.11
CA LEU A 80 10.20 0.30 9.73
C LEU A 80 9.36 -0.65 8.89
N MET A 81 9.02 -0.22 7.67
CA MET A 81 8.54 -1.06 6.59
C MET A 81 9.70 -1.27 5.63
N GLU A 82 10.23 -2.49 5.60
CA GLU A 82 11.27 -2.88 4.63
C GLU A 82 10.60 -3.36 3.34
N ILE A 83 11.07 -2.84 2.21
CA ILE A 83 10.58 -3.15 0.88
C ILE A 83 11.75 -3.62 0.05
N TYR A 84 11.64 -4.82 -0.53
CA TYR A 84 12.74 -5.41 -1.27
C TYR A 84 12.26 -6.35 -2.36
N TRP A 85 13.06 -6.44 -3.41
CA TRP A 85 12.91 -7.41 -4.47
C TRP A 85 13.70 -8.68 -4.17
N GLU A 86 13.10 -9.83 -4.43
CA GLU A 86 13.77 -11.11 -4.54
C GLU A 86 13.34 -11.71 -5.88
N GLU A 87 14.27 -11.80 -6.83
CA GLU A 87 14.00 -12.11 -8.23
C GLU A 87 12.94 -11.16 -8.83
N ASP A 88 11.81 -11.70 -9.30
CA ASP A 88 10.69 -10.95 -9.86
C ASP A 88 9.57 -10.68 -8.85
N ARG A 89 9.84 -10.81 -7.54
CA ARG A 89 8.83 -10.64 -6.48
C ARG A 89 9.18 -9.47 -5.58
N LEU A 90 8.19 -8.61 -5.34
CA LEU A 90 8.29 -7.50 -4.42
C LEU A 90 7.70 -7.88 -3.08
N TYR A 91 8.51 -7.86 -2.04
CA TYR A 91 8.10 -8.14 -0.67
C TYR A 91 8.07 -6.88 0.19
N GLY A 92 7.22 -6.93 1.21
CA GLY A 92 7.11 -5.92 2.24
C GLY A 92 7.11 -6.56 3.62
N LYS A 93 7.93 -6.04 4.53
CA LYS A 93 8.02 -6.51 5.91
C LYS A 93 7.82 -5.35 6.90
N ASN A 94 6.74 -5.42 7.68
CA ASN A 94 6.37 -4.39 8.64
C ASN A 94 6.90 -4.73 10.03
N HIS A 95 7.99 -4.09 10.43
CA HIS A 95 8.59 -4.25 11.76
C HIS A 95 7.78 -3.59 12.89
N ALA A 96 6.78 -2.75 12.58
CA ALA A 96 5.87 -2.17 13.57
C ALA A 96 4.80 -3.16 14.06
N ILE A 97 4.57 -4.26 13.33
CA ILE A 97 3.55 -5.26 13.64
C ILE A 97 4.21 -6.50 14.22
N ALA A 98 3.93 -6.75 15.50
CA ALA A 98 4.51 -7.86 16.26
C ALA A 98 3.87 -9.23 15.98
N THR A 99 2.88 -9.29 15.09
CA THR A 99 2.22 -10.55 14.72
C THR A 99 2.91 -11.21 13.54
N ASP A 100 2.60 -12.49 13.35
CA ASP A 100 3.05 -13.28 12.20
C ASP A 100 2.52 -12.78 10.84
N SER A 101 1.55 -11.86 10.83
CA SER A 101 0.99 -11.26 9.63
C SER A 101 1.67 -9.94 9.31
N ASN A 102 3.00 -9.93 9.24
CA ASN A 102 3.80 -8.72 9.02
C ASN A 102 4.75 -8.81 7.81
N HIS A 103 4.67 -9.90 7.04
CA HIS A 103 5.45 -10.12 5.84
C HIS A 103 4.51 -10.48 4.69
N TYR A 104 4.67 -9.80 3.55
CA TYR A 104 3.69 -9.81 2.47
C TYR A 104 4.41 -9.87 1.12
N LEU A 105 3.84 -10.64 0.19
CA LEU A 105 4.10 -10.49 -1.24
C LEU A 105 3.25 -9.32 -1.75
N LEU A 106 3.88 -8.19 -2.00
CA LEU A 106 3.21 -6.97 -2.47
C LEU A 106 2.83 -7.05 -3.96
N GLY A 107 3.64 -7.75 -4.75
CA GLY A 107 3.36 -7.96 -6.17
C GLY A 107 4.48 -8.67 -6.93
N TYR A 108 4.27 -8.81 -8.23
CA TYR A 108 5.20 -9.45 -9.15
C TYR A 108 5.73 -8.44 -10.17
N GLY A 109 7.01 -8.47 -10.52
CA GLY A 109 7.61 -7.63 -11.55
C GLY A 109 7.24 -8.08 -12.96
N ASN A 110 6.93 -9.36 -13.12
CA ASN A 110 6.44 -9.97 -14.35
C ASN A 110 5.03 -10.53 -14.16
N PHE A 111 4.32 -10.75 -15.27
CA PHE A 111 3.03 -11.43 -15.19
C PHE A 111 3.26 -12.85 -14.64
N PRO A 112 2.57 -13.24 -13.56
CA PRO A 112 2.77 -14.55 -12.94
C PRO A 112 2.21 -15.66 -13.84
N SER A 113 3.04 -16.24 -14.71
CA SER A 113 2.65 -17.39 -15.51
C SER A 113 2.73 -18.67 -14.65
N HIS A 114 1.75 -19.57 -14.77
CA HIS A 114 1.73 -20.87 -14.08
C HIS A 114 2.90 -21.81 -14.49
N SER A 115 3.71 -21.44 -15.49
CA SER A 115 4.87 -22.20 -15.96
C SER A 115 6.14 -21.86 -15.19
N THR A 116 6.09 -21.89 -13.86
CA THR A 116 7.32 -21.96 -13.05
C THR A 116 7.56 -23.40 -12.64
N SER A 117 7.91 -24.26 -13.60
CA SER A 117 9.15 -24.99 -13.33
C SER A 117 10.20 -23.88 -13.29
N LEU A 118 10.81 -23.67 -12.13
CA LEU A 118 12.00 -22.83 -11.97
C LEU A 118 13.14 -23.46 -12.79
N SER A 119 13.02 -23.40 -14.11
CA SER A 119 14.10 -23.62 -15.04
C SER A 119 14.61 -22.22 -15.38
N ASN A 120 15.81 -21.94 -14.88
CA ASN A 120 16.64 -20.73 -14.92
C ASN A 120 16.77 -19.96 -16.27
N SER A 121 15.71 -19.78 -17.06
CA SER A 121 15.86 -19.22 -18.42
C SER A 121 14.91 -18.09 -18.80
N ASN A 122 13.97 -17.66 -17.94
CA ASN A 122 13.08 -16.52 -18.24
C ASN A 122 12.84 -15.57 -17.05
N ILE A 123 13.70 -15.59 -16.03
CA ILE A 123 13.67 -14.54 -15.01
C ILE A 123 14.28 -13.30 -15.67
N SER A 124 13.47 -12.27 -15.89
CA SER A 124 13.98 -10.97 -16.35
C SER A 124 15.00 -10.48 -15.32
N GLU A 125 16.12 -9.95 -15.79
CA GLU A 125 17.08 -9.32 -14.89
C GLU A 125 16.35 -8.19 -14.12
N PRO A 126 16.69 -7.90 -12.85
CA PRO A 126 16.02 -6.85 -12.08
C PRO A 126 15.98 -5.48 -12.79
N SER A 127 16.87 -5.24 -13.75
CA SER A 127 16.89 -4.05 -14.60
C SER A 127 15.74 -3.95 -15.60
N ASP A 128 15.07 -5.05 -15.94
CA ASP A 128 14.03 -5.11 -16.98
C ASP A 128 12.62 -4.89 -16.40
N ILE A 129 12.48 -4.87 -15.08
CA ILE A 129 11.19 -4.72 -14.38
C ILE A 129 10.77 -3.24 -14.43
N SER A 130 9.81 -2.94 -15.30
CA SER A 130 9.25 -1.58 -15.49
C SER A 130 7.88 -1.39 -14.84
N SER A 131 7.29 -2.45 -14.29
CA SER A 131 5.98 -2.43 -13.64
C SER A 131 5.89 -3.47 -12.52
N VAL A 132 4.91 -3.31 -11.64
CA VAL A 132 4.52 -4.33 -10.65
C VAL A 132 3.05 -4.71 -10.84
N PHE A 133 2.76 -6.01 -10.80
CA PHE A 133 1.43 -6.59 -10.84
C PHE A 133 0.97 -6.87 -9.41
N ILE A 134 -0.09 -6.19 -8.99
CA ILE A 134 -0.63 -6.29 -7.63
C ILE A 134 -1.97 -7.01 -7.64
N TRP A 135 -2.18 -7.84 -6.62
CA TRP A 135 -3.29 -8.78 -6.53
C TRP A 135 -4.27 -8.43 -5.41
N SER A 136 -3.89 -7.54 -4.50
CA SER A 136 -4.73 -7.06 -3.41
C SER A 136 -4.45 -5.60 -3.06
N SER A 137 -5.39 -5.03 -2.32
CA SER A 137 -5.31 -3.72 -1.68
C SER A 137 -6.06 -3.77 -0.35
N ASP A 138 -5.84 -2.79 0.52
CA ASP A 138 -6.51 -2.69 1.79
C ASP A 138 -6.73 -1.24 2.23
N TYR A 139 -7.49 -1.06 3.30
CA TYR A 139 -7.58 0.21 4.00
C TYR A 139 -7.61 -0.01 5.52
N HIS A 140 -7.29 1.07 6.23
CA HIS A 140 -7.31 1.14 7.68
C HIS A 140 -8.45 2.06 8.14
N PRO A 141 -9.49 1.55 8.82
CA PRO A 141 -10.60 2.36 9.31
C PRO A 141 -10.28 3.07 10.63
N ASP A 142 -9.25 2.64 11.37
CA ASP A 142 -8.98 3.14 12.71
C ASP A 142 -8.15 4.43 12.73
N GLY A 143 -7.43 4.73 11.66
CA GLY A 143 -6.62 5.94 11.56
C GLY A 143 -5.90 6.03 10.23
N GLY A 144 -5.20 7.15 10.03
CA GLY A 144 -4.37 7.33 8.84
C GLY A 144 -3.14 6.42 8.83
N GLN A 145 -2.40 6.46 7.73
CA GLN A 145 -1.12 5.77 7.60
C GLN A 145 -0.10 6.68 6.94
N LEU A 146 1.13 6.61 7.42
CA LEU A 146 2.25 7.42 6.98
C LEU A 146 3.38 6.51 6.53
N PHE A 147 3.99 6.84 5.39
CA PHE A 147 5.24 6.26 4.91
C PHE A 147 6.27 7.36 4.63
N PHE A 148 7.47 7.23 5.19
CA PHE A 148 8.56 8.17 4.96
C PHE A 148 9.88 7.43 4.67
N PRO A 149 10.48 7.55 3.48
CA PRO A 149 11.68 6.80 3.12
C PRO A 149 12.89 7.27 3.95
N THR A 150 13.58 6.35 4.63
CA THR A 150 14.69 6.70 5.53
C THR A 150 15.94 7.18 4.79
N ASN A 151 16.04 6.85 3.51
CA ASN A 151 17.12 7.25 2.60
C ASN A 151 16.70 8.36 1.62
N GLY A 152 15.48 8.90 1.75
CA GLY A 152 14.93 9.92 0.86
C GLY A 152 14.65 9.46 -0.57
N LYS A 153 14.74 8.16 -0.88
CA LYS A 153 14.50 7.62 -2.22
C LYS A 153 13.02 7.72 -2.61
N PRO A 154 12.72 7.90 -3.91
CA PRO A 154 11.35 7.99 -4.35
C PRO A 154 10.71 6.61 -4.31
N PHE A 155 9.39 6.60 -4.18
CA PHE A 155 8.57 5.40 -4.18
C PHE A 155 7.23 5.68 -4.84
N ILE A 156 6.47 4.63 -5.11
CA ILE A 156 5.13 4.73 -5.69
C ILE A 156 4.14 4.12 -4.72
N SER A 157 2.94 4.69 -4.63
CA SER A 157 1.83 4.07 -3.92
C SER A 157 0.57 4.17 -4.77
N THR A 158 -0.25 3.12 -4.76
CA THR A 158 -1.56 3.13 -5.41
C THR A 158 -2.61 3.49 -4.39
N LEU A 159 -3.40 4.52 -4.67
CA LEU A 159 -4.45 5.01 -3.79
C LEU A 159 -5.80 5.04 -4.53
N ALA A 160 -6.89 4.90 -3.80
CA ALA A 160 -8.25 5.12 -4.26
C ALA A 160 -9.13 5.73 -3.16
N PRO A 161 -10.19 6.48 -3.50
CA PRO A 161 -11.03 7.17 -2.52
C PRO A 161 -11.68 6.22 -1.50
N ALA A 162 -12.02 6.74 -0.33
CA ALA A 162 -12.66 6.01 0.76
C ALA A 162 -14.13 5.66 0.46
N VAL A 163 -14.36 4.76 -0.49
CA VAL A 163 -15.70 4.34 -0.95
C VAL A 163 -16.24 3.09 -0.23
N GLY A 164 -15.50 2.55 0.73
CA GLY A 164 -15.86 1.30 1.41
C GLY A 164 -15.91 0.11 0.45
N ASP A 165 -16.84 -0.82 0.69
CA ASP A 165 -16.93 -2.11 -0.01
C ASP A 165 -17.26 -2.00 -1.52
N ASP A 166 -17.72 -0.84 -2.00
CA ASP A 166 -18.02 -0.59 -3.41
C ASP A 166 -16.77 -0.23 -4.24
N ILE A 167 -15.58 -0.54 -3.73
CA ILE A 167 -14.32 -0.30 -4.43
C ILE A 167 -14.21 -1.16 -5.70
N THR A 168 -13.60 -0.62 -6.75
CA THR A 168 -13.34 -1.32 -8.01
C THR A 168 -11.94 -1.01 -8.52
N PRO A 169 -11.37 -1.84 -9.42
CA PRO A 169 -10.10 -1.53 -10.07
C PRO A 169 -10.01 -0.15 -10.73
N ASP A 170 -11.14 0.38 -11.23
CA ASP A 170 -11.18 1.67 -11.94
C ASP A 170 -11.04 2.88 -11.01
N HIS A 171 -11.18 2.70 -9.69
CA HIS A 171 -10.98 3.78 -8.71
C HIS A 171 -9.51 4.06 -8.42
N PHE A 172 -8.59 3.16 -8.79
CA PHE A 172 -7.18 3.26 -8.41
C PHE A 172 -6.35 4.15 -9.33
N THR A 173 -5.48 4.94 -8.72
CA THR A 173 -4.42 5.71 -9.38
C THR A 173 -3.10 5.46 -8.66
N ALA A 174 -2.01 5.35 -9.41
CA ALA A 174 -0.67 5.25 -8.86
C ALA A 174 -0.04 6.65 -8.75
N PHE A 175 0.62 6.92 -7.63
CA PHE A 175 1.23 8.20 -7.32
C PHE A 175 2.73 8.02 -7.12
N TYR A 176 3.52 8.71 -7.93
CA TYR A 176 4.96 8.80 -7.77
C TYR A 176 5.31 9.84 -6.71
N VAL A 177 5.82 9.39 -5.57
CA VAL A 177 6.32 10.24 -4.49
C VAL A 177 7.79 10.53 -4.74
N GLY A 178 8.10 11.80 -5.01
CA GLY A 178 9.45 12.25 -5.35
C GLY A 178 10.45 12.15 -4.20
N GLU A 179 11.73 12.31 -4.53
CA GLU A 179 12.81 12.29 -3.55
C GLU A 179 12.61 13.31 -2.42
N GLY A 180 12.94 12.90 -1.20
CA GLY A 180 12.85 13.74 0.00
C GLY A 180 11.44 13.92 0.58
N TYR A 181 10.41 13.35 -0.06
CA TYR A 181 9.04 13.38 0.45
C TYR A 181 8.60 12.03 1.02
N GLY A 182 7.73 12.09 2.02
CA GLY A 182 6.88 10.98 2.43
C GLY A 182 5.43 11.21 2.04
N LEU A 183 4.58 10.23 2.36
CA LEU A 183 3.17 10.23 2.06
C LEU A 183 2.38 10.01 3.35
N TYR A 184 1.40 10.89 3.61
CA TYR A 184 0.35 10.66 4.58
C TYR A 184 -0.95 10.32 3.86
N ILE A 185 -1.61 9.24 4.29
CA ILE A 185 -2.84 8.68 3.72
C ILE A 185 -3.95 8.83 4.77
N TYR A 186 -5.09 9.39 4.37
CA TYR A 186 -6.23 9.57 5.26
C TYR A 186 -6.87 8.23 5.66
N PRO A 187 -7.52 8.14 6.84
CA PRO A 187 -8.26 6.94 7.24
C PRO A 187 -9.30 6.53 6.18
N GLY A 188 -9.46 5.23 5.96
CA GLY A 188 -10.44 4.67 5.02
C GLY A 188 -10.08 4.76 3.53
N VAL A 189 -9.04 5.52 3.16
CA VAL A 189 -8.54 5.55 1.78
C VAL A 189 -7.98 4.18 1.43
N TRP A 190 -8.42 3.64 0.31
CA TRP A 190 -7.92 2.36 -0.19
C TRP A 190 -6.53 2.55 -0.74
N HIS A 191 -5.64 1.63 -0.38
CA HIS A 191 -4.26 1.66 -0.81
C HIS A 191 -3.70 0.25 -0.87
N ASN A 192 -2.49 0.12 -1.37
CA ASN A 192 -1.63 -0.98 -0.98
C ASN A 192 -0.44 -0.32 -0.26
N SER A 193 0.62 -1.06 0.05
CA SER A 193 1.83 -0.52 0.62
C SER A 193 2.55 0.43 -0.37
N VAL A 194 3.84 0.23 -0.56
CA VAL A 194 4.69 1.07 -1.37
C VAL A 194 5.49 0.21 -2.33
N TYR A 195 5.77 0.76 -3.50
CA TYR A 195 6.50 0.10 -4.57
C TYR A 195 7.76 0.88 -4.88
N ILE A 196 8.83 0.14 -5.16
CA ILE A 196 10.12 0.70 -5.53
C ILE A 196 10.59 0.05 -6.82
N HIS A 197 11.24 0.82 -7.68
CA HIS A 197 12.00 0.24 -8.78
C HIS A 197 13.14 -0.64 -8.23
N PRO A 198 13.50 -1.77 -8.85
CA PRO A 198 14.55 -2.66 -8.32
C PRO A 198 15.91 -2.00 -8.09
N SER A 199 16.25 -0.95 -8.85
CA SER A 199 17.48 -0.17 -8.64
C SER A 199 17.53 0.57 -7.29
N HIS A 200 16.40 0.72 -6.60
CA HIS A 200 16.33 1.30 -5.26
C HIS A 200 16.30 0.24 -4.16
N SER A 201 16.18 -1.04 -4.50
CA SER A 201 16.04 -2.13 -3.54
C SER A 201 17.33 -2.44 -2.78
N PRO A 202 17.26 -2.73 -1.46
CA PRO A 202 16.10 -2.58 -0.58
C PRO A 202 15.90 -1.12 -0.13
N VAL A 203 14.66 -0.75 0.22
CA VAL A 203 14.33 0.52 0.88
C VAL A 203 13.66 0.25 2.23
N SER A 204 14.04 1.01 3.25
CA SER A 204 13.28 1.09 4.50
C SER A 204 12.47 2.39 4.55
N LEU A 205 11.21 2.29 4.92
CA LEU A 205 10.34 3.44 5.16
C LEU A 205 9.96 3.46 6.63
N PHE A 206 10.09 4.61 7.28
CA PHE A 206 9.42 4.84 8.55
C PHE A 206 7.91 4.79 8.33
N GLY A 207 7.25 3.88 9.04
CA GLY A 207 5.81 3.73 9.06
C GLY A 207 5.22 4.24 10.37
N ARG A 208 4.11 4.97 10.28
CA ARG A 208 3.23 5.29 11.42
C ARG A 208 1.79 5.04 11.03
N GLN A 209 1.05 4.35 11.88
CA GLN A 209 -0.35 3.99 11.63
C GLN A 209 -1.17 3.94 12.92
N GLY A 210 -2.49 3.91 12.82
CA GLY A 210 -3.38 3.67 13.96
C GLY A 210 -2.97 2.40 14.74
N ARG A 211 -3.04 2.46 16.07
CA ARG A 211 -2.56 1.35 16.93
C ARG A 211 -3.46 0.11 16.88
N ILE A 212 -4.74 0.27 16.55
CA ILE A 212 -5.66 -0.86 16.43
C ILE A 212 -5.26 -1.71 15.21
N HIS A 213 -4.81 -1.04 14.13
CA HIS A 213 -4.37 -1.65 12.88
C HIS A 213 -5.44 -2.60 12.32
N ALA A 214 -6.68 -2.10 12.28
CA ALA A 214 -7.74 -2.82 11.58
C ALA A 214 -7.42 -2.76 10.08
N ARG A 215 -7.47 -3.89 9.40
CA ARG A 215 -7.18 -3.97 7.96
C ARG A 215 -8.31 -4.69 7.25
N ILE A 216 -8.94 -4.00 6.32
CA ILE A 216 -9.97 -4.55 5.45
C ILE A 216 -9.37 -4.59 4.05
N SER A 217 -9.44 -5.74 3.41
CA SER A 217 -8.72 -6.00 2.16
C SER A 217 -9.65 -6.49 1.08
N VAL A 218 -9.29 -6.16 -0.15
CA VAL A 218 -9.89 -6.65 -1.39
C VAL A 218 -8.87 -7.54 -2.10
N ASP A 219 -9.32 -8.71 -2.57
CA ASP A 219 -8.54 -9.62 -3.40
C ASP A 219 -9.00 -9.45 -4.85
N TRP A 220 -8.25 -8.64 -5.61
CA TRP A 220 -8.61 -8.26 -6.99
C TRP A 220 -8.79 -9.47 -7.90
N VAL A 221 -8.04 -10.53 -7.65
CA VAL A 221 -8.08 -11.75 -8.43
C VAL A 221 -9.35 -12.53 -8.13
N LYS A 222 -9.68 -12.74 -6.85
CA LYS A 222 -10.89 -13.48 -6.48
C LYS A 222 -12.17 -12.70 -6.77
N GLU A 223 -12.16 -11.39 -6.58
CA GLU A 223 -13.37 -10.56 -6.66
C GLU A 223 -13.64 -10.04 -8.07
N PHE A 224 -12.58 -9.75 -8.85
CA PHE A 224 -12.70 -9.11 -10.17
C PHE A 224 -11.98 -9.86 -11.30
N ASN A 225 -11.37 -11.02 -11.03
CA ASN A 225 -10.52 -11.75 -11.97
C ASN A 225 -9.49 -10.82 -12.65
N THR A 226 -8.86 -9.94 -11.86
CA THR A 226 -8.00 -8.87 -12.37
C THR A 226 -6.74 -8.71 -11.51
N LEU A 227 -5.60 -8.48 -12.16
CA LEU A 227 -4.38 -7.91 -11.58
C LEU A 227 -4.30 -6.44 -11.97
N LEU A 228 -3.81 -5.58 -11.07
CA LEU A 228 -3.51 -4.20 -11.40
C LEU A 228 -2.03 -4.08 -11.79
N ARG A 229 -1.73 -3.59 -12.99
CA ARG A 229 -0.35 -3.33 -13.45
C ARG A 229 -0.02 -1.87 -13.18
N VAL A 230 0.93 -1.65 -12.28
CA VAL A 230 1.39 -0.35 -11.82
C VAL A 230 2.76 -0.05 -12.43
N PRO A 231 2.91 1.03 -13.22
CA PRO A 231 4.23 1.42 -13.73
C PRO A 231 5.19 1.78 -12.58
N LEU A 232 6.47 1.41 -12.70
CA LEU A 232 7.53 1.72 -11.72
C LEU A 232 8.47 2.84 -12.18
N VAL A 233 8.34 3.29 -13.42
CA VAL A 233 9.15 4.37 -14.00
C VAL A 233 8.24 5.58 -14.21
N PHE A 234 8.58 6.68 -13.55
CA PHE A 234 7.92 7.96 -13.74
C PHE A 234 8.72 8.81 -14.72
N GLU A 235 8.12 9.13 -15.85
CA GLU A 235 8.64 10.13 -16.78
C GLU A 235 7.76 11.38 -16.65
N PRO A 236 8.27 12.50 -16.10
CA PRO A 236 7.51 13.73 -16.10
C PRO A 236 7.18 14.10 -17.55
N ASN A 237 5.91 14.46 -17.81
CA ASN A 237 5.53 14.99 -19.11
C ASN A 237 6.43 16.20 -19.41
N LYS A 238 7.23 16.11 -20.48
CA LYS A 238 8.06 17.21 -20.99
C LYS A 238 7.20 18.42 -21.37
#